data_AF-A0A6B2ECD5-F1
#
_entry.id   AF-A0A6B2ECD5-F1
#
_cell.length_a   1.000
_cell.length_b   1.000
_cell.length_c   1.000
_cell.angle_alpha   90.00
_cell.angle_beta   90.00
_cell.angle_gamma   90.00
#
_symmetry.space_group_name_H-M   'P 1'
#
loop_
_entity.id
_entity.type
_entity.pdbx_description
1 polymer ?
#
loop_
_entity_poly.entity_id
_entity_poly.type
_entity_poly.pdbx_seq_one_letter_code
_entity_poly.pdbx_strand_id
1 'polypeptide(L)'
;KANLKIGTHDGQFHCDEALACFMLRKLDKFKKAQIVRTRKEDILDNCDIVVDVGGVFDVEKHRFDHHQKSFSDTLSSLKPEVGDKYTIRLSSAGLIYVYYGEEILSKILEKEAGITLDKKSLMMIYKMVYEKFIQEIDAIDNGVPMFPGEEKFSINTNINARVGDLNQQWKPVRDPFDSEAAFRRAMSLVGNEFVDKVIYFAVSWLPARSIVEASLADRFNVHESGEIVILEQVCPWKAHMAQLEAEQGIQGS
;
A
#
# COMPACT_ATOMS: atom_id res chain seq x y z
N LYS A 1 -0.74 -17.34 26.05
CA LYS A 1 -0.05 -16.10 25.61
C LYS A 1 -1.10 -15.01 25.57
N ALA A 2 -0.84 -13.84 26.14
CA ALA A 2 -1.76 -12.71 26.04
C ALA A 2 -2.03 -12.38 24.55
N ASN A 3 -3.27 -12.05 24.21
CA ASN A 3 -3.57 -11.54 22.87
C ASN A 3 -2.91 -10.17 22.74
N LEU A 4 -1.99 -10.02 21.78
CA LEU A 4 -1.39 -8.72 21.48
C LEU A 4 -2.48 -7.72 21.08
N LYS A 5 -2.20 -6.43 21.23
CA LYS A 5 -3.13 -5.34 20.95
C LYS A 5 -2.55 -4.38 19.93
N ILE A 6 -3.35 -4.06 18.92
CA ILE A 6 -3.10 -2.97 17.96
C ILE A 6 -4.02 -1.82 18.36
N GLY A 7 -3.43 -0.71 18.81
CA GLY A 7 -4.15 0.51 19.17
C GLY A 7 -4.38 1.40 17.95
N THR A 8 -5.57 1.97 17.82
CA THR A 8 -5.90 3.04 16.85
C THR A 8 -7.05 3.89 17.38
N HIS A 9 -7.48 4.92 16.66
CA HIS A 9 -8.50 5.83 17.16
C HIS A 9 -9.95 5.29 16.98
N ASP A 10 -10.87 5.81 17.79
CA ASP A 10 -12.30 5.46 17.83
C ASP A 10 -13.21 6.46 17.07
N GLY A 11 -12.62 7.34 16.26
CA GLY A 11 -13.34 8.37 15.51
C GLY A 11 -13.95 7.85 14.21
N GLN A 12 -14.31 8.80 13.34
CA GLN A 12 -14.49 8.51 11.91
C GLN A 12 -13.21 7.84 11.42
N PHE A 13 -13.35 6.65 10.86
CA PHE A 13 -12.21 5.89 10.39
C PHE A 13 -11.85 6.23 8.95
N HIS A 14 -10.57 6.15 8.66
CA HIS A 14 -9.99 6.40 7.36
C HIS A 14 -9.51 5.08 6.73
N CYS A 15 -8.91 5.21 5.56
CA CYS A 15 -8.43 4.07 4.80
C CYS A 15 -7.08 3.57 5.34
N ASP A 16 -6.26 4.48 5.86
CA ASP A 16 -4.88 4.21 6.23
C ASP A 16 -4.81 3.36 7.51
N GLU A 17 -5.53 3.69 8.58
CA GLU A 17 -5.50 2.93 9.83
C GLU A 17 -6.25 1.60 9.72
N ALA A 18 -7.30 1.55 8.89
CA ALA A 18 -7.96 0.31 8.50
C ALA A 18 -6.98 -0.64 7.77
N LEU A 19 -6.20 -0.13 6.81
CA LEU A 19 -5.19 -0.92 6.09
C LEU A 19 -4.00 -1.28 6.98
N ALA A 20 -3.50 -0.36 7.80
CA ALA A 20 -2.41 -0.61 8.75
C ALA A 20 -2.76 -1.77 9.69
N CYS A 21 -3.96 -1.75 10.28
CA CYS A 21 -4.46 -2.84 11.13
C CYS A 21 -4.57 -4.16 10.36
N PHE A 22 -5.03 -4.14 9.11
CA PHE A 22 -5.13 -5.34 8.28
C PHE A 22 -3.76 -5.93 7.95
N MET A 23 -2.81 -5.09 7.54
CA MET A 23 -1.44 -5.43 7.20
C MET A 23 -0.71 -6.07 8.39
N LEU A 24 -0.79 -5.45 9.57
CA LEU A 24 -0.19 -6.01 10.79
C LEU A 24 -0.72 -7.42 11.09
N ARG A 25 -2.01 -7.68 10.87
CA ARG A 25 -2.60 -9.01 11.08
C ARG A 25 -2.16 -10.07 10.05
N LYS A 26 -1.34 -9.73 9.06
CA LYS A 26 -0.67 -10.71 8.19
C LYS A 26 0.61 -11.26 8.80
N LEU A 27 1.21 -10.53 9.74
CA LEU A 27 2.39 -10.97 10.47
C LEU A 27 2.02 -12.04 11.50
N ASP A 28 2.84 -13.09 11.63
CA ASP A 28 2.57 -14.19 12.56
C ASP A 28 2.46 -13.71 14.02
N LYS A 29 3.24 -12.69 14.38
CA LYS A 29 3.19 -12.02 15.69
C LYS A 29 1.80 -11.46 15.99
N PHE A 30 1.18 -10.75 15.04
CA PHE A 30 -0.07 -10.00 15.25
C PHE A 30 -1.31 -10.64 14.62
N LYS A 31 -1.21 -11.83 14.04
CA LYS A 31 -2.31 -12.52 13.34
C LYS A 31 -3.63 -12.60 14.12
N LYS A 32 -3.52 -12.79 15.45
CA LYS A 32 -4.65 -12.86 16.39
C LYS A 32 -4.73 -11.64 17.33
N ALA A 33 -4.04 -10.56 17.00
CA ALA A 33 -4.06 -9.36 17.81
C ALA A 33 -5.47 -8.76 17.86
N GLN A 34 -5.84 -8.27 19.03
CA GLN A 34 -7.06 -7.50 19.25
C GLN A 34 -6.86 -6.08 18.72
N ILE A 35 -7.84 -5.56 17.99
CA ILE A 35 -7.89 -4.14 17.67
C ILE A 35 -8.52 -3.40 18.86
N VAL A 36 -7.83 -2.37 19.36
CA VAL A 36 -8.28 -1.51 20.45
C VAL A 36 -8.45 -0.11 19.89
N ARG A 37 -9.70 0.35 19.80
CA ARG A 37 -10.05 1.68 19.27
C ARG A 37 -10.32 2.64 20.42
N THR A 38 -9.48 3.68 20.56
CA THR A 38 -9.52 4.66 21.66
C THR A 38 -8.57 5.83 21.38
N ARG A 39 -8.79 6.98 22.02
CA ARG A 39 -7.81 8.09 22.10
C ARG A 39 -7.20 8.27 23.49
N LYS A 40 -7.54 7.40 24.45
CA LYS A 40 -7.05 7.51 25.81
C LYS A 40 -5.62 6.95 25.92
N GLU A 41 -4.67 7.80 26.26
CA GLU A 41 -3.23 7.46 26.34
C GLU A 41 -2.96 6.28 27.27
N ASP A 42 -3.60 6.22 28.43
CA ASP A 42 -3.46 5.12 29.39
C ASP A 42 -3.84 3.75 28.80
N ILE A 43 -4.78 3.70 27.84
CA ILE A 43 -5.14 2.47 27.13
C ILE A 43 -4.14 2.20 25.99
N LEU A 44 -3.72 3.23 25.26
CA LEU A 44 -2.76 3.12 24.15
C LEU A 44 -1.38 2.67 24.63
N ASP A 45 -0.96 3.09 25.82
CA ASP A 45 0.30 2.69 26.44
C ASP A 45 0.38 1.19 26.75
N ASN A 46 -0.78 0.56 26.91
CA ASN A 46 -0.91 -0.88 27.10
C ASN A 46 -1.07 -1.67 25.78
N CYS A 47 -0.96 -1.01 24.61
CA CYS A 47 -0.96 -1.64 23.31
C CYS A 47 0.45 -1.98 22.83
N ASP A 48 0.59 -3.14 22.16
CA ASP A 48 1.88 -3.63 21.67
C ASP A 48 2.38 -2.87 20.43
N ILE A 49 1.44 -2.26 19.69
CA ILE A 49 1.70 -1.39 18.56
C ILE A 49 0.54 -0.40 18.43
N VAL A 50 0.82 0.85 18.09
CA VAL A 50 -0.20 1.90 17.93
C VAL A 50 -0.03 2.55 16.57
N VAL A 51 -1.14 2.73 15.86
CA VAL A 51 -1.20 3.33 14.52
C VAL A 51 -2.24 4.45 14.51
N ASP A 52 -1.95 5.54 13.81
CA ASP A 52 -2.88 6.63 13.54
C ASP A 52 -3.45 7.36 14.77
N VAL A 53 -2.79 7.22 15.91
CA VAL A 53 -3.19 7.87 17.15
C VAL A 53 -2.02 7.97 18.13
N GLY A 54 -2.09 8.96 19.02
CA GLY A 54 -1.12 9.15 20.11
C GLY A 54 -0.07 10.22 19.80
N GLY A 55 -0.03 10.77 18.60
CA GLY A 55 0.83 11.89 18.23
C GLY A 55 2.32 11.54 18.20
N VAL A 56 2.70 10.27 18.09
CA VAL A 56 4.11 9.83 18.13
C VAL A 56 4.45 8.88 16.97
N PHE A 57 5.55 9.19 16.28
CA PHE A 57 6.28 8.24 15.42
C PHE A 57 7.58 7.83 16.12
N ASP A 58 7.66 6.56 16.50
CA ASP A 58 8.81 5.97 17.19
C ASP A 58 8.82 4.46 16.92
N VAL A 59 9.74 4.02 16.05
CA VAL A 59 9.82 2.64 15.58
C VAL A 59 10.13 1.68 16.73
N GLU A 60 11.05 2.05 17.62
CA GLU A 60 11.46 1.23 18.76
C GLU A 60 10.29 1.02 19.74
N LYS A 61 9.46 2.04 19.92
CA LYS A 61 8.24 1.97 20.75
C LYS A 61 7.00 1.48 20.00
N HIS A 62 7.15 1.09 18.73
CA HIS A 62 6.04 0.63 17.89
C HIS A 62 4.88 1.66 17.86
N ARG A 63 5.23 2.93 17.67
CA ARG A 63 4.27 4.04 17.50
C ARG A 63 4.37 4.55 16.06
N PHE A 64 3.29 4.46 15.31
CA PHE A 64 3.23 4.78 13.89
C PHE A 64 2.08 5.76 13.63
N ASP A 65 2.18 6.94 14.20
CA ASP A 65 1.30 8.07 13.94
C ASP A 65 2.06 9.15 13.15
N HIS A 66 1.41 9.76 12.17
CA HIS A 66 1.96 10.76 11.24
C HIS A 66 1.43 12.19 11.48
N HIS A 67 0.53 12.39 12.45
CA HIS A 67 -0.17 13.67 12.68
C HIS A 67 0.70 14.81 13.24
N GLN A 68 2.00 14.59 13.52
CA GLN A 68 2.86 15.63 14.06
C GLN A 68 3.11 16.70 13.01
N LYS A 69 3.07 17.98 13.41
CA LYS A 69 3.39 19.11 12.51
C LYS A 69 4.80 19.01 11.90
N SER A 70 5.72 18.38 12.62
CA SER A 70 7.10 18.16 12.19
C SER A 70 7.28 16.92 11.32
N PHE A 71 6.27 16.06 11.20
CA PHE A 71 6.39 14.83 10.42
C PHE A 71 6.34 15.17 8.92
N SER A 72 7.39 14.76 8.22
CA SER A 72 7.59 15.00 6.79
C SER A 72 8.24 13.81 6.09
N ASP A 73 8.31 12.66 6.76
CA ASP A 73 8.95 11.47 6.21
C ASP A 73 8.14 10.88 5.05
N THR A 74 8.89 10.35 4.08
CA THR A 74 8.40 9.77 2.82
C THR A 74 8.99 8.38 2.67
N LEU A 75 8.47 7.58 1.73
CA LEU A 75 9.10 6.28 1.42
C LEU A 75 10.58 6.47 1.01
N SER A 76 10.90 7.49 0.22
CA SER A 76 12.27 7.76 -0.21
C SER A 76 13.19 8.20 0.94
N SER A 77 12.68 8.90 1.96
CA SER A 77 13.51 9.30 3.12
C SER A 77 13.77 8.14 4.08
N LEU A 78 12.78 7.28 4.32
CA LEU A 78 12.91 6.16 5.26
C LEU A 78 13.47 4.88 4.63
N LYS A 79 13.39 4.73 3.31
CA LYS A 79 13.88 3.55 2.57
C LYS A 79 14.69 3.96 1.33
N PRO A 80 15.89 4.55 1.48
CA PRO A 80 16.64 5.15 0.37
C PRO A 80 16.95 4.21 -0.80
N GLU A 81 17.00 2.90 -0.58
CA GLU A 81 17.21 1.88 -1.61
C GLU A 81 16.07 1.81 -2.66
N VAL A 82 14.91 2.42 -2.39
CA VAL A 82 13.82 2.47 -3.37
C VAL A 82 13.98 3.58 -4.42
N GLY A 83 14.92 4.50 -4.22
CA GLY A 83 15.14 5.69 -5.04
C GLY A 83 14.52 6.95 -4.43
N ASP A 84 14.59 8.08 -5.14
CA ASP A 84 14.23 9.44 -4.68
C ASP A 84 12.87 9.94 -5.19
N LYS A 85 12.19 9.18 -6.04
CA LYS A 85 10.93 9.59 -6.69
C LYS A 85 9.69 9.62 -5.78
N TYR A 86 9.74 9.00 -4.60
CA TYR A 86 8.56 8.87 -3.72
C TYR A 86 8.56 9.97 -2.66
N THR A 87 7.97 11.10 -3.01
CA THR A 87 8.02 12.34 -2.21
C THR A 87 6.74 12.63 -1.43
N ILE A 88 5.75 11.72 -1.48
CA ILE A 88 4.50 11.83 -0.73
C ILE A 88 4.79 11.49 0.74
N ARG A 89 4.33 12.36 1.65
CA ARG A 89 4.39 12.13 3.10
C ARG A 89 3.59 10.88 3.44
N LEU A 90 4.14 10.04 4.32
CA LEU A 90 3.50 8.78 4.70
C LEU A 90 2.31 9.00 5.63
N SER A 91 1.28 8.18 5.48
CA SER A 91 0.23 7.94 6.49
C SER A 91 0.65 6.79 7.42
N SER A 92 -0.22 6.40 8.34
CA SER A 92 0.03 5.24 9.21
C SER A 92 0.13 3.93 8.41
N ALA A 93 -0.62 3.78 7.32
CA ALA A 93 -0.46 2.65 6.39
C ALA A 93 0.92 2.65 5.72
N GLY A 94 1.34 3.81 5.20
CA GLY A 94 2.66 3.97 4.59
C GLY A 94 3.79 3.60 5.55
N LEU A 95 3.70 4.06 6.80
CA LEU A 95 4.67 3.72 7.85
C LEU A 95 4.73 2.21 8.12
N ILE A 96 3.59 1.53 8.29
CA ILE A 96 3.58 0.06 8.45
C ILE A 96 4.19 -0.63 7.22
N TYR A 97 3.90 -0.12 6.02
CA TYR A 97 4.44 -0.68 4.78
C TYR A 97 5.96 -0.47 4.64
N VAL A 98 6.52 0.64 5.13
CA VAL A 98 7.97 0.87 5.19
C VAL A 98 8.66 -0.19 6.02
N TYR A 99 8.20 -0.42 7.25
CA TYR A 99 8.91 -1.25 8.22
C TYR A 99 8.58 -2.74 8.13
N TYR A 100 7.39 -3.10 7.63
CA TYR A 100 6.91 -4.49 7.60
C TYR A 100 6.49 -4.96 6.20
N GLY A 101 6.49 -4.09 5.18
CA GLY A 101 5.90 -4.39 3.89
C GLY A 101 6.49 -5.62 3.20
N GLU A 102 7.82 -5.78 3.16
CA GLU A 102 8.46 -6.97 2.55
C GLU A 102 8.03 -8.29 3.23
N GLU A 103 7.93 -8.31 4.56
CA GLU A 103 7.45 -9.46 5.32
C GLU A 103 5.96 -9.71 5.06
N ILE A 104 5.13 -8.67 5.08
CA ILE A 104 3.69 -8.74 4.81
C ILE A 104 3.44 -9.31 3.41
N LEU A 105 4.12 -8.80 2.39
CA LEU A 105 4.01 -9.27 1.01
C LEU A 105 4.41 -10.73 0.91
N SER A 106 5.53 -11.12 1.51
CA SER A 106 5.98 -12.51 1.52
C SER A 106 4.95 -13.45 2.16
N LYS A 107 4.36 -13.05 3.30
CA LYS A 107 3.32 -13.84 3.99
C LYS A 107 2.03 -13.94 3.19
N ILE A 108 1.64 -12.90 2.46
CA ILE A 108 0.48 -12.95 1.56
C ILE A 108 0.76 -13.91 0.40
N LEU A 109 1.91 -13.80 -0.26
CA LEU A 109 2.26 -14.63 -1.41
C LEU A 109 2.40 -16.12 -1.04
N GLU A 110 3.04 -16.42 0.08
CA GLU A 110 3.15 -17.77 0.61
C GLU A 110 1.74 -18.36 0.86
N LYS A 111 0.87 -17.60 1.52
CA LYS A 111 -0.45 -18.07 1.94
C LYS A 111 -1.45 -18.22 0.79
N GLU A 112 -1.52 -17.22 -0.08
CA GLU A 112 -2.60 -17.11 -1.08
C GLU A 112 -2.19 -17.70 -2.45
N ALA A 113 -0.89 -17.77 -2.76
CA ALA A 113 -0.40 -18.27 -4.05
C ALA A 113 0.67 -19.37 -3.95
N GLY A 114 1.19 -19.68 -2.76
CA GLY A 114 2.29 -20.65 -2.60
C GLY A 114 3.60 -20.20 -3.25
N ILE A 115 3.81 -18.88 -3.39
CA ILE A 115 4.97 -18.30 -4.08
C ILE A 115 5.96 -17.74 -3.06
N THR A 116 7.23 -18.08 -3.27
CA THR A 116 8.37 -17.43 -2.60
C THR A 116 9.19 -16.70 -3.67
N LEU A 117 9.39 -15.40 -3.49
CA LEU A 117 10.19 -14.58 -4.40
C LEU A 117 11.61 -14.39 -3.88
N ASP A 118 12.56 -14.26 -4.79
CA ASP A 118 13.89 -13.75 -4.44
C ASP A 118 13.82 -12.26 -4.05
N LYS A 119 14.89 -11.74 -3.44
CA LYS A 119 14.95 -10.35 -2.95
C LYS A 119 14.72 -9.30 -4.04
N LYS A 120 15.22 -9.52 -5.26
CA LYS A 120 15.07 -8.57 -6.38
C LYS A 120 13.61 -8.56 -6.83
N SER A 121 13.03 -9.74 -7.05
CA SER A 121 11.62 -9.90 -7.42
C SER A 121 10.69 -9.33 -6.36
N LEU A 122 10.93 -9.61 -5.08
CA LEU A 122 10.14 -9.05 -3.97
C LEU A 122 10.23 -7.52 -3.93
N MET A 123 11.42 -6.94 -4.12
CA MET A 123 11.59 -5.50 -4.17
C MET A 123 10.88 -4.85 -5.38
N MET A 124 10.79 -5.53 -6.52
CA MET A 124 9.99 -5.07 -7.65
C MET A 124 8.49 -5.02 -7.31
N ILE A 125 7.96 -6.08 -6.68
CA ILE A 125 6.59 -6.11 -6.20
C ILE A 125 6.36 -5.02 -5.14
N TYR A 126 7.29 -4.87 -4.20
CA TYR A 126 7.22 -3.85 -3.16
C TYR A 126 7.04 -2.44 -3.74
N LYS A 127 7.86 -2.08 -4.73
CA LYS A 127 7.77 -0.78 -5.41
C LYS A 127 6.44 -0.63 -6.16
N MET A 128 5.99 -1.67 -6.88
CA MET A 128 4.74 -1.62 -7.64
C MET A 128 3.50 -1.51 -6.74
N VAL A 129 3.44 -2.28 -5.65
CA VAL A 129 2.34 -2.21 -4.69
C VAL A 129 2.31 -0.85 -3.99
N TYR A 130 3.47 -0.27 -3.65
CA TYR A 130 3.49 1.08 -3.12
C TYR A 130 2.97 2.10 -4.13
N GLU A 131 3.57 2.14 -5.32
CA GLU A 131 3.26 3.12 -6.37
C GLU A 131 1.81 3.04 -6.87
N LYS A 132 1.21 1.85 -6.87
CA LYS A 132 -0.12 1.62 -7.46
C LYS A 132 -1.23 1.39 -6.44
N PHE A 133 -0.93 1.49 -5.14
CA PHE A 133 -1.94 1.29 -4.10
C PHE A 133 -1.66 2.10 -2.82
N ILE A 134 -0.52 1.88 -2.15
CA ILE A 134 -0.26 2.54 -0.86
C ILE A 134 -0.10 4.05 -0.99
N GLN A 135 0.59 4.51 -2.05
CA GLN A 135 0.85 5.93 -2.26
C GLN A 135 -0.43 6.76 -2.45
N GLU A 136 -1.48 6.19 -3.04
CA GLU A 136 -2.79 6.84 -3.16
C GLU A 136 -3.41 7.07 -1.77
N ILE A 137 -3.33 6.07 -0.90
CA ILE A 137 -3.84 6.15 0.47
C ILE A 137 -3.05 7.21 1.25
N ASP A 138 -1.72 7.18 1.18
CA ASP A 138 -0.85 8.19 1.80
C ASP A 138 -1.16 9.60 1.31
N ALA A 139 -1.34 9.79 0.00
CA ALA A 139 -1.62 11.09 -0.58
C ALA A 139 -2.97 11.65 -0.14
N ILE A 140 -4.04 10.84 -0.21
CA ILE A 140 -5.40 11.28 0.15
C ILE A 140 -5.46 11.63 1.64
N ASP A 141 -4.88 10.79 2.49
CA ASP A 141 -4.88 10.98 3.93
C ASP A 141 -4.10 12.25 4.36
N ASN A 142 -3.01 12.56 3.66
CA ASN A 142 -2.25 13.78 3.87
C ASN A 142 -2.79 15.01 3.12
N GLY A 143 -3.93 14.90 2.44
CA GLY A 143 -4.55 16.00 1.70
C GLY A 143 -3.73 16.48 0.49
N VAL A 144 -2.92 15.60 -0.09
CA VAL A 144 -2.09 15.92 -1.26
C VAL A 144 -2.95 15.86 -2.53
N PRO A 145 -3.04 16.95 -3.32
CA PRO A 145 -3.79 16.94 -4.58
C PRO A 145 -3.09 16.06 -5.62
N MET A 146 -3.87 15.43 -6.49
CA MET A 146 -3.35 14.56 -7.55
C MET A 146 -2.48 15.31 -8.58
N PHE A 147 -2.79 16.59 -8.82
CA PHE A 147 -2.04 17.47 -9.71
C PHE A 147 -2.21 18.93 -9.27
N PRO A 148 -1.32 19.85 -9.69
CA PRO A 148 -1.50 21.29 -9.46
C PRO A 148 -2.70 21.86 -10.22
N GLY A 149 -3.50 22.71 -9.56
CA GLY A 149 -4.63 23.43 -10.18
C GLY A 149 -6.00 22.84 -9.83
N GLU A 150 -7.03 23.29 -10.55
CA GLU A 150 -8.43 22.86 -10.32
C GLU A 150 -8.77 21.61 -11.14
N GLU A 151 -9.43 20.65 -10.49
CA GLU A 151 -9.93 19.45 -11.14
C GLU A 151 -11.16 19.72 -12.02
N LYS A 152 -11.20 19.12 -13.21
CA LYS A 152 -12.37 19.20 -14.10
C LYS A 152 -13.52 18.30 -13.66
N PHE A 153 -13.21 17.24 -12.92
CA PHE A 153 -14.16 16.29 -12.33
C PHE A 153 -13.51 15.61 -11.13
N SER A 154 -14.32 15.18 -10.16
CA SER A 154 -13.84 14.51 -8.94
C SER A 154 -14.12 13.00 -8.99
N ILE A 155 -13.17 12.20 -8.51
CA ILE A 155 -13.31 10.74 -8.39
C ILE A 155 -13.82 10.42 -6.98
N ASN A 156 -15.05 9.90 -6.89
CA ASN A 156 -15.71 9.61 -5.61
C ASN A 156 -15.86 8.10 -5.31
N THR A 157 -15.22 7.24 -6.11
CA THR A 157 -15.36 5.77 -6.01
C THR A 157 -14.05 5.06 -5.71
N ASN A 158 -13.00 5.81 -5.32
CA ASN A 158 -11.73 5.23 -4.90
C ASN A 158 -11.85 4.46 -3.58
N ILE A 159 -10.80 3.73 -3.20
CA ILE A 159 -10.85 2.88 -2.00
C ILE A 159 -11.05 3.68 -0.72
N ASN A 160 -10.45 4.88 -0.61
CA ASN A 160 -10.64 5.78 0.52
C ASN A 160 -12.10 6.22 0.66
N ALA A 161 -12.76 6.59 -0.43
CA ALA A 161 -14.17 6.96 -0.44
C ALA A 161 -15.06 5.79 -0.02
N ARG A 162 -14.82 4.59 -0.57
CA ARG A 162 -15.59 3.37 -0.22
C ARG A 162 -15.39 2.94 1.23
N VAL A 163 -14.21 3.15 1.81
CA VAL A 163 -13.99 3.00 3.26
C VAL A 163 -14.77 4.08 4.01
N GLY A 164 -14.68 5.33 3.59
CA GLY A 164 -15.42 6.47 4.14
C GLY A 164 -16.94 6.22 4.21
N ASP A 165 -17.52 5.63 3.16
CA ASP A 165 -18.95 5.29 3.08
C ASP A 165 -19.45 4.31 4.14
N LEU A 166 -18.54 3.55 4.77
CA LEU A 166 -18.87 2.64 5.88
C LEU A 166 -18.99 3.36 7.23
N ASN A 167 -18.55 4.61 7.33
CA ASN A 167 -18.73 5.42 8.53
C ASN A 167 -20.20 5.78 8.77
N GLN A 168 -20.49 6.22 9.99
CA GLN A 168 -21.80 6.75 10.31
C GLN A 168 -22.06 8.03 9.49
N GLN A 169 -23.17 8.04 8.77
CA GLN A 169 -23.63 9.24 8.08
C GLN A 169 -24.08 10.29 9.10
N TRP A 170 -23.86 11.57 8.79
CA TRP A 170 -24.20 12.70 9.66
C TRP A 170 -25.67 12.70 10.12
N LYS A 171 -26.56 12.18 9.27
CA LYS A 171 -27.95 11.85 9.61
C LYS A 171 -28.04 10.36 9.89
N PRO A 172 -28.41 9.94 11.12
CA PRO A 172 -28.71 8.54 11.40
C PRO A 172 -29.91 8.10 10.55
N VAL A 173 -29.72 7.15 9.64
CA VAL A 173 -30.79 6.64 8.75
C VAL A 173 -31.42 5.35 9.31
N ARG A 174 -30.72 4.62 10.19
CA ARG A 174 -31.17 3.34 10.79
C ARG A 174 -30.63 3.18 12.22
N ASP A 175 -31.07 2.10 12.87
CA ASP A 175 -30.65 1.50 14.16
C ASP A 175 -29.20 1.80 14.60
N PRO A 176 -28.88 1.76 15.92
CA PRO A 176 -27.62 2.27 16.44
C PRO A 176 -26.42 1.78 15.64
N PHE A 177 -25.61 2.73 15.18
CA PHE A 177 -24.43 2.46 14.37
C PHE A 177 -23.39 1.69 15.18
N ASP A 178 -23.09 0.46 14.78
CA ASP A 178 -21.99 -0.32 15.32
C ASP A 178 -20.68 0.07 14.60
N SER A 179 -19.96 1.02 15.20
CA SER A 179 -18.66 1.50 14.71
C SER A 179 -17.61 0.39 14.63
N GLU A 180 -17.64 -0.58 15.55
CA GLU A 180 -16.67 -1.67 15.56
C GLU A 180 -16.94 -2.65 14.41
N ALA A 181 -18.20 -2.98 14.14
CA ALA A 181 -18.56 -3.78 12.98
C ALA A 181 -18.31 -3.04 11.66
N ALA A 182 -18.50 -1.73 11.62
CA ALA A 182 -18.17 -0.91 10.46
C ALA A 182 -16.65 -0.90 10.20
N PHE A 183 -15.83 -0.70 11.23
CA PHE A 183 -14.36 -0.73 11.10
C PHE A 183 -13.85 -2.10 10.64
N ARG A 184 -14.40 -3.22 11.16
CA ARG A 184 -14.05 -4.57 10.66
C ARG A 184 -14.39 -4.75 9.17
N ARG A 185 -15.48 -4.14 8.69
CA ARG A 185 -15.83 -4.14 7.27
C ARG A 185 -14.86 -3.28 6.46
N ALA A 186 -14.45 -2.12 6.97
CA ALA A 186 -13.44 -1.27 6.34
C ALA A 186 -12.09 -2.00 6.18
N MET A 187 -11.59 -2.62 7.26
CA MET A 187 -10.37 -3.44 7.22
C MET A 187 -10.47 -4.56 6.17
N SER A 188 -11.63 -5.22 6.08
CA SER A 188 -11.84 -6.30 5.11
C SER A 188 -11.89 -5.77 3.68
N LEU A 189 -12.53 -4.63 3.46
CA LEU A 189 -12.67 -3.98 2.16
C LEU A 189 -11.30 -3.58 1.58
N VAL A 190 -10.57 -2.72 2.30
CA VAL A 190 -9.24 -2.26 1.84
C VAL A 190 -8.23 -3.40 1.82
N GLY A 191 -8.33 -4.32 2.77
CA GLY A 191 -7.43 -5.45 2.89
C GLY A 191 -7.56 -6.48 1.78
N ASN A 192 -8.78 -6.78 1.33
CA ASN A 192 -8.99 -7.68 0.20
C ASN A 192 -8.45 -7.05 -1.08
N GLU A 193 -8.71 -5.75 -1.30
CA GLU A 193 -8.18 -5.05 -2.48
C GLU A 193 -6.65 -5.00 -2.47
N PHE A 194 -6.03 -4.78 -1.30
CA PHE A 194 -4.59 -4.88 -1.12
C PHE A 194 -4.05 -6.26 -1.52
N VAL A 195 -4.66 -7.35 -1.02
CA VAL A 195 -4.26 -8.72 -1.38
C VAL A 195 -4.39 -8.95 -2.89
N ASP A 196 -5.49 -8.52 -3.52
CA ASP A 196 -5.68 -8.66 -4.97
C ASP A 196 -4.59 -7.95 -5.76
N LYS A 197 -4.16 -6.74 -5.34
CA LYS A 197 -3.04 -6.04 -5.96
C LYS A 197 -1.72 -6.79 -5.81
N VAL A 198 -1.44 -7.31 -4.61
CA VAL A 198 -0.22 -8.09 -4.35
C VAL A 198 -0.17 -9.33 -5.25
N ILE A 199 -1.27 -10.08 -5.32
CA ILE A 199 -1.37 -11.28 -6.18
C ILE A 199 -1.27 -10.91 -7.65
N TYR A 200 -1.96 -9.87 -8.11
CA TYR A 200 -1.86 -9.40 -9.48
C TYR A 200 -0.40 -9.08 -9.86
N PHE A 201 0.31 -8.32 -9.02
CA PHE A 201 1.68 -7.94 -9.34
C PHE A 201 2.63 -9.15 -9.37
N ALA A 202 2.46 -10.11 -8.47
CA ALA A 202 3.33 -11.27 -8.41
C ALA A 202 3.02 -12.34 -9.46
N VAL A 203 1.74 -12.60 -9.74
CA VAL A 203 1.31 -13.71 -10.60
C VAL A 203 1.11 -13.28 -12.06
N SER A 204 0.72 -12.02 -12.30
CA SER A 204 0.45 -11.53 -13.66
C SER A 204 1.49 -10.54 -14.15
N TRP A 205 1.80 -9.51 -13.36
CA TRP A 205 2.69 -8.44 -13.84
C TRP A 205 4.14 -8.90 -13.89
N LEU A 206 4.69 -9.46 -12.82
CA LEU A 206 6.11 -9.82 -12.75
C LEU A 206 6.55 -10.84 -13.82
N PRO A 207 5.83 -11.94 -14.09
CA PRO A 207 6.21 -12.90 -15.13
C PRO A 207 6.28 -12.29 -16.53
N ALA A 208 5.45 -11.28 -16.81
CA ALA A 208 5.44 -10.57 -18.09
C ALA A 208 6.76 -9.90 -18.42
N ARG A 209 7.60 -9.59 -17.41
CA ARG A 209 8.91 -8.96 -17.64
C ARG A 209 9.77 -9.75 -18.61
N SER A 210 9.84 -11.08 -18.43
CA SER A 210 10.66 -11.95 -19.28
C SER A 210 10.22 -11.95 -20.75
N ILE A 211 8.91 -11.87 -20.98
CA ILE A 211 8.34 -11.77 -22.33
C ILE A 211 8.73 -10.43 -22.97
N VAL A 212 8.55 -9.32 -22.23
CA VAL A 212 8.88 -7.98 -22.74
C VAL A 212 10.38 -7.84 -23.00
N GLU A 213 11.23 -8.38 -22.12
CA GLU A 213 12.68 -8.38 -22.29
C GLU A 213 13.12 -9.18 -23.52
N ALA A 214 12.55 -10.36 -23.74
CA ALA A 214 12.83 -11.17 -24.92
C ALA A 214 12.38 -10.46 -26.20
N SER A 215 11.15 -9.92 -26.22
CA SER A 215 10.63 -9.17 -27.36
C SER A 215 11.45 -7.91 -27.65
N LEU A 216 11.89 -7.21 -26.61
CA LEU A 216 12.76 -6.04 -26.76
C LEU A 216 14.12 -6.46 -27.35
N ALA A 217 14.70 -7.57 -26.92
CA ALA A 217 15.95 -8.07 -27.49
C ALA A 217 15.81 -8.46 -28.99
N ASP A 218 14.66 -9.01 -29.39
CA ASP A 218 14.40 -9.48 -30.75
C ASP A 218 14.01 -8.37 -31.75
N ARG A 219 13.80 -7.13 -31.28
CA ARG A 219 13.28 -6.01 -32.09
C ARG A 219 14.03 -5.74 -33.40
N PHE A 220 15.33 -5.99 -33.46
CA PHE A 220 16.13 -5.80 -34.68
C PHE A 220 15.96 -6.90 -35.73
N ASN A 221 15.49 -8.09 -35.32
CA ASN A 221 15.08 -9.14 -36.25
C ASN A 221 13.68 -8.87 -36.82
N VAL A 222 12.85 -8.13 -36.07
CA VAL A 222 11.53 -7.67 -36.52
C VAL A 222 11.64 -6.53 -37.53
N HIS A 223 12.43 -5.51 -37.22
CA HIS A 223 12.66 -4.37 -38.10
C HIS A 223 14.04 -3.76 -37.84
N GLU A 224 14.74 -3.39 -38.91
CA GLU A 224 16.12 -2.88 -38.83
C GLU A 224 16.27 -1.62 -37.96
N SER A 225 15.22 -0.80 -37.84
CA SER A 225 15.23 0.38 -36.96
C SER A 225 15.22 0.04 -35.47
N GLY A 226 14.74 -1.15 -35.10
CA GLY A 226 14.53 -1.55 -33.70
C GLY A 226 13.39 -0.81 -32.99
N GLU A 227 12.58 -0.02 -33.70
CA GLU A 227 11.45 0.73 -33.13
C GLU A 227 10.15 -0.11 -33.08
N ILE A 228 10.15 -1.28 -33.73
CA ILE A 228 9.00 -2.19 -33.76
C ILE A 228 9.29 -3.39 -32.85
N VAL A 229 8.50 -3.50 -31.78
CA VAL A 229 8.53 -4.65 -30.87
C VAL A 229 7.27 -5.49 -31.06
N ILE A 230 7.44 -6.79 -31.30
CA ILE A 230 6.33 -7.75 -31.35
C ILE A 230 6.33 -8.56 -30.05
N LEU A 231 5.21 -8.52 -29.34
CA LEU A 231 4.95 -9.38 -28.19
C LEU A 231 4.34 -10.71 -28.68
N GLU A 232 4.97 -11.83 -28.35
CA GLU A 232 4.48 -13.17 -28.75
C GLU A 232 3.10 -13.49 -28.16
N GLN A 233 2.76 -12.86 -27.03
CA GLN A 233 1.48 -12.99 -26.36
C GLN A 233 1.08 -11.69 -25.66
N VAL A 234 -0.23 -11.53 -25.44
CA VAL A 234 -0.77 -10.42 -24.65
C VAL A 234 -0.28 -10.55 -23.20
N CYS A 235 0.37 -9.50 -22.71
CA CYS A 235 0.83 -9.40 -21.33
C CYS A 235 0.88 -7.93 -20.85
N PRO A 236 0.95 -7.66 -19.52
CA PRO A 236 1.20 -6.33 -19.00
C PRO A 236 2.59 -5.81 -19.38
N TRP A 237 2.70 -5.03 -20.46
CA TRP A 237 4.01 -4.68 -21.04
C TRP A 237 4.50 -3.26 -20.69
N LYS A 238 3.60 -2.27 -20.59
CA LYS A 238 3.96 -0.83 -20.57
C LYS A 238 5.02 -0.46 -19.53
N ALA A 239 4.81 -0.88 -18.28
CA ALA A 239 5.73 -0.54 -17.20
C ALA A 239 7.07 -1.27 -17.34
N HIS A 240 7.07 -2.51 -17.82
CA HIS A 240 8.31 -3.26 -18.08
C HIS A 240 9.11 -2.65 -19.22
N MET A 241 8.43 -2.23 -20.29
CA MET A 241 9.09 -1.58 -21.42
C MET A 241 9.84 -0.34 -20.97
N ALA A 242 9.16 0.59 -20.30
CA ALA A 242 9.79 1.82 -19.80
C ALA A 242 10.94 1.54 -18.81
N GLN A 243 10.81 0.51 -17.96
CA GLN A 243 11.89 0.11 -17.05
C GLN A 243 13.10 -0.46 -17.80
N LEU A 244 12.87 -1.37 -18.75
CA LEU A 244 13.94 -2.01 -19.53
C LEU A 244 14.67 -1.01 -20.42
N GLU A 245 13.95 -0.06 -21.02
CA GLU A 245 14.56 1.01 -21.82
C GLU A 245 15.46 1.90 -20.97
N ALA A 246 15.00 2.30 -19.79
CA ALA A 246 15.81 3.06 -18.85
C ALA A 246 17.05 2.26 -18.37
N GLU A 247 16.88 0.97 -18.08
CA GLU A 247 17.97 0.07 -17.65
C GLU A 247 19.01 -0.18 -18.76
N GLN A 248 18.57 -0.24 -20.03
CA GLN A 248 19.42 -0.52 -21.19
C GLN A 248 19.91 0.74 -21.91
N GLY A 249 19.51 1.94 -21.44
CA GLY A 249 19.89 3.21 -22.06
C GLY A 249 19.28 3.41 -23.45
N ILE A 250 18.11 2.83 -23.72
CA ILE A 250 17.39 2.99 -24.98
C ILE A 250 16.61 4.31 -24.95
N GLN A 251 16.87 5.19 -25.92
CA GLN A 251 16.15 6.46 -26.06
C GLN A 251 15.14 6.37 -27.20
N GLY A 252 13.88 6.73 -26.92
CA GLY A 252 12.88 7.03 -27.96
C GLY A 252 11.97 5.88 -28.37
N SER A 253 11.11 5.42 -27.46
CA SER A 253 9.87 4.71 -27.80
C SER A 253 8.61 5.54 -27.47
#